data_AF-A0AAZ3R042-F1
#
_entry.id   AF-A0AAZ3R042-F1
#
_cell.length_a   1.000
_cell.length_b   1.000
_cell.length_c   1.000
_cell.angle_alpha   90.00
_cell.angle_beta   90.00
_cell.angle_gamma   90.00
#
_symmetry.space_group_name_H-M   'P 1'
#
loop_
_entity.id
_entity.type
_entity.pdbx_description
1 polymer ?
#
loop_
_entity_poly.entity_id
_entity_poly.type
_entity_poly.pdbx_seq_one_letter_code
_entity_poly.pdbx_strand_id
1 'polypeptide(L)' 'MIQINGIELSTGKILEENLIQSAFPQTLGDKFTFQKDNNPKHKAKYTLELLTKMTLNVPEWPSYSFDLNQLENLW' A
#
# COMPACT_ATOMS: atom_id res chain seq x y z
N MET A 1 11.02 -3.09 -9.11
CA MET A 1 11.30 -3.90 -7.92
C MET A 1 12.13 -3.03 -7.01
N ILE A 2 11.70 -2.78 -5.77
CA ILE A 2 12.46 -1.95 -4.83
C ILE A 2 13.27 -2.94 -3.98
N GLN A 3 14.59 -2.95 -4.16
CA GLN A 3 15.51 -3.67 -3.28
C GLN A 3 15.89 -2.75 -2.13
N ILE A 4 15.53 -3.11 -0.91
CA ILE A 4 16.09 -2.51 0.31
C ILE A 4 16.80 -3.64 1.06
N ASN A 5 18.12 -3.51 1.21
CA ASN A 5 18.97 -4.29 2.12
C ASN A 5 18.98 -5.82 1.98
N GLY A 6 19.06 -6.35 0.75
CA GLY A 6 19.51 -7.73 0.51
C GLY A 6 18.60 -8.85 1.02
N ILE A 7 17.43 -8.53 1.58
CA ILE A 7 16.40 -9.50 1.91
C ILE A 7 15.31 -9.33 0.86
N GLU A 8 15.08 -10.36 0.06
CA GLU A 8 13.95 -10.44 -0.85
C GLU A 8 12.67 -10.60 -0.02
N LEU A 9 12.27 -9.53 0.66
CA LEU A 9 10.98 -9.44 1.30
C LEU A 9 9.97 -9.27 0.17
N SER A 10 9.06 -10.24 0.05
CA SER A 10 7.94 -10.11 -0.88
C SER A 10 7.23 -8.77 -0.64
N THR A 11 6.78 -8.13 -1.71
CA THR A 11 6.10 -6.81 -1.68
C THR A 11 5.01 -6.72 -0.59
N GLY A 12 4.35 -7.84 -0.27
CA GLY A 12 3.35 -7.90 0.80
C GLY A 12 3.89 -7.80 2.22
N LYS A 13 5.09 -8.32 2.51
CA LYS A 13 5.67 -8.26 3.87
C LYS A 13 6.13 -6.85 4.21
N ILE A 14 6.78 -6.16 3.27
CA ILE A 14 7.13 -4.74 3.40
C ILE A 14 5.87 -3.91 3.61
N LEU A 15 4.81 -4.20 2.85
CA LEU A 15 3.53 -3.53 2.99
C LEU A 15 2.94 -3.71 4.40
N GLU A 16 2.87 -4.95 4.89
CA GLU A 16 2.36 -5.27 6.24
C GLU A 16 3.11 -4.52 7.34
N GLU A 17 4.45 -4.60 7.34
CA GLU A 17 5.29 -3.96 8.33
C GLU A 17 5.12 -2.44 8.33
N ASN A 18 5.11 -1.81 7.15
CA ASN A 18 4.95 -0.36 7.04
C ASN A 18 3.54 0.11 7.35
N LEU A 19 2.49 -0.63 6.99
CA LEU A 19 1.12 -0.31 7.37
C LEU A 19 0.94 -0.35 8.89
N ILE A 20 1.46 -1.40 9.54
CA ILE A 20 1.40 -1.54 10.99
C ILE A 20 2.12 -0.38 11.69
N GLN A 21 3.29 0.03 11.20
CA GLN A 21 4.06 1.10 11.82
C GLN A 21 3.54 2.51 11.51
N SER A 22 2.96 2.72 10.32
CA SER A 22 2.50 4.06 9.92
C SER A 22 1.04 4.33 10.30
N ALA A 23 0.13 3.38 10.10
CA ALA A 23 -1.31 3.63 10.24
C ALA A 23 -1.82 3.44 11.68
N PHE A 24 -1.29 2.45 12.41
CA PHE A 24 -1.80 2.11 13.75
C PHE A 24 -1.30 3.04 14.88
N PRO A 25 -0.05 3.54 14.88
CA PRO A 25 0.44 4.44 15.93
C PRO A 25 0.01 5.89 15.73
N GLN A 26 -0.24 6.31 14.49
CA GLN A 26 -0.55 7.70 14.13
C GLN A 26 -2.06 7.90 13.99
N THR A 27 -2.83 7.96 15.10
CA THR A 27 -4.15 8.62 15.27
C THR A 27 -5.25 8.52 14.18
N LEU A 28 -5.05 7.78 13.10
CA LEU A 28 -5.95 7.61 11.96
C LEU A 28 -7.15 6.74 12.36
N GLY A 29 -6.97 5.93 13.41
CA GLY A 29 -7.95 4.96 13.88
C GLY A 29 -8.35 4.00 12.76
N ASP A 30 -9.55 3.44 12.86
CA ASP A 30 -10.09 2.53 11.84
C ASP A 30 -10.58 3.27 10.57
N LYS A 31 -10.46 4.61 10.52
CA LYS A 31 -11.06 5.47 9.49
C LYS A 31 -10.02 6.07 8.56
N PHE A 32 -9.18 5.24 7.96
CA PHE A 32 -8.30 5.66 6.87
C PHE A 32 -8.57 4.93 5.57
N THR A 33 -8.18 5.57 4.47
CA THR A 33 -8.26 5.00 3.12
C THR A 33 -6.84 4.68 2.68
N PHE A 34 -6.61 3.43 2.27
CA PHE A 34 -5.35 2.98 1.74
C PHE A 34 -5.34 3.15 0.23
N GLN A 35 -4.57 4.13 -0.27
CA GLN A 35 -4.45 4.41 -1.69
C GLN A 35 -3.24 3.69 -2.29
N LYS A 36 -3.44 3.01 -3.42
CA LYS A 36 -2.37 2.40 -4.22
C LYS A 36 -2.67 2.53 -5.70
N ASP A 37 -1.63 2.55 -6.54
CA ASP A 37 -1.83 2.47 -7.99
C ASP A 37 -2.41 1.10 -8.41
N ASN A 38 -2.83 1.01 -9.67
CA ASN A 38 -3.38 -0.21 -10.25
C ASN A 38 -2.32 -1.07 -10.99
N ASN A 39 -1.03 -0.90 -10.70
CA ASN A 39 0.03 -1.62 -11.37
C ASN A 39 -0.07 -3.14 -11.09
N PRO A 40 -0.04 -4.02 -12.12
CA PRO A 40 -0.21 -5.46 -11.96
C PRO A 40 0.74 -6.11 -10.95
N LYS A 41 1.94 -5.53 -10.77
CA LYS A 41 2.94 -6.01 -9.79
C LYS A 41 2.47 -5.93 -8.33
N HIS A 42 1.45 -5.12 -8.04
CA HIS A 42 0.85 -4.97 -6.70
C HIS A 42 -0.43 -5.80 -6.51
N LYS A 43 -0.76 -6.70 -7.45
CA LYS A 43 -1.93 -7.59 -7.39
C LYS A 43 -1.58 -9.02 -6.92
N ALA A 44 -0.48 -9.20 -6.20
CA ALA A 44 -0.14 -10.49 -5.62
C ALA A 44 -1.27 -10.96 -4.70
N LYS A 45 -1.64 -12.25 -4.79
CA LYS A 45 -2.73 -12.85 -4.01
C LYS A 45 -2.61 -12.57 -2.50
N TYR A 46 -1.40 -12.75 -1.96
CA TYR A 46 -1.10 -12.48 -0.55
C TYR A 46 -1.38 -11.03 -0.14
N THR A 47 -1.03 -10.05 -0.99
CA THR A 47 -1.31 -8.63 -0.74
C THR A 47 -2.81 -8.35 -0.70
N LEU A 48 -3.59 -8.95 -1.60
CA LEU A 48 -5.05 -8.80 -1.60
C LEU A 48 -5.70 -9.44 -0.36
N GLU A 49 -5.24 -10.62 0.05
CA GLU A 49 -5.70 -11.30 1.26
C GLU A 49 -5.39 -10.48 2.52
N LEU A 50 -4.20 -9.87 2.60
CA LEU A 50 -3.81 -9.01 3.70
C LEU A 50 -4.69 -7.76 3.81
N LEU A 51 -4.88 -7.03 2.70
CA LEU A 51 -5.74 -5.84 2.67
C LEU A 51 -7.18 -6.17 3.09
N THR A 52 -7.69 -7.33 2.65
CA THR A 52 -9.01 -7.84 3.05
C THR A 52 -9.06 -8.16 4.55
N LYS A 53 -8.05 -8.85 5.09
CA LYS A 53 -7.95 -9.20 6.52
C LYS A 53 -7.90 -7.96 7.41
N MET A 54 -7.21 -6.92 6.97
CA MET A 54 -7.10 -5.64 7.67
C MET A 54 -8.35 -4.76 7.51
N THR A 55 -9.36 -5.18 6.73
CA THR A 55 -10.61 -4.43 6.48
C THR A 55 -10.35 -3.01 5.97
N LEU A 56 -9.33 -2.85 5.11
CA LEU A 56 -8.94 -1.55 4.60
C LEU A 56 -9.83 -1.09 3.46
N ASN A 57 -10.22 0.18 3.49
CA ASN A 57 -10.85 0.82 2.34
C ASN A 57 -9.79 1.11 1.27
N VAL A 58 -9.87 0.41 0.12
CA VAL A 58 -8.97 0.61 -1.02
C VAL A 58 -9.82 1.09 -2.21
N PRO A 59 -9.80 2.40 -2.54
CA PRO A 59 -10.57 2.93 -3.65
C PRO A 59 -10.01 2.43 -4.99
N GLU A 60 -10.89 2.34 -5.99
CA GLU A 60 -10.46 2.06 -7.36
C GLU A 60 -9.60 3.21 -7.88
N TRP A 61 -8.43 2.90 -8.43
CA TRP A 61 -7.49 3.89 -8.96
C TRP A 61 -7.47 3.88 -10.49
N PRO A 62 -7.76 4.99 -11.18
CA PRO A 62 -7.65 5.03 -12.64
C PRO A 62 -6.21 4.81 -13.10
N SER A 63 -6.05 4.00 -14.15
CA SER A 63 -4.74 3.74 -14.76
C SER A 63 -4.16 5.02 -15.38
N TYR A 64 -2.84 5.21 -15.27
CA TYR A 64 -2.10 6.38 -15.78
C TYR A 64 -2.45 7.73 -15.15
N SER A 65 -3.17 7.75 -14.02
CA SER A 65 -3.47 8.98 -13.28
C SER A 65 -2.38 9.33 -12.26
N PHE A 66 -1.23 9.74 -12.78
CA PHE A 66 -0.11 10.23 -11.98
C PHE A 66 -0.44 11.56 -11.27
N ASP A 67 -1.25 12.40 -11.94
CA ASP A 67 -1.79 13.66 -11.45
C ASP A 67 -2.64 13.54 -10.17
N LEU A 68 -3.26 12.37 -9.97
CA LEU A 68 -4.05 12.09 -8.77
C LEU A 68 -3.20 11.62 -7.58
N ASN A 69 -1.93 11.27 -7.79
CA ASN A 69 -1.07 10.79 -6.72
C ASN A 69 -0.41 11.98 -5.99
N GLN A 70 -0.93 12.31 -4.80
CA GLN A 70 -0.40 13.40 -3.98
C GLN A 70 1.08 13.19 -3.58
N LEU A 71 1.56 11.94 -3.57
CA LEU A 71 2.97 11.65 -3.29
C LEU A 71 3.91 12.22 -4.36
N GLU A 72 3.46 12.38 -5.60
CA GLU A 72 4.29 12.95 -6.67
C GLU A 72 4.66 14.41 -6.41
N ASN A 73 3.87 15.13 -5.62
CA ASN A 73 4.17 16.51 -5.22
C ASN A 73 5.13 16.58 -4.02
N LEU A 74 5.46 15.45 -3.39
CA LEU A 74 6.36 15.37 -2.23
C LEU A 74 7.76 14.87 -2.58
N TRP A 75 7.95 14.34 -3.79
CA TRP A 75 9.24 13.92 -4.35
C TRP A 75 10.02 15.11 -4.92
#